data_AF-A0A6L8F3A5-F1
#
_entry.id   AF-A0A6L8F3A5-F1
#
_cell.length_a   1.000
_cell.length_b   1.000
_cell.length_c   1.000
_cell.angle_alpha   90.00
_cell.angle_beta   90.00
_cell.angle_gamma   90.00
#
_symmetry.space_group_name_H-M   'P 1'
#
loop_
_entity.id
_entity.type
_entity.pdbx_description
1 polymer ?
#
loop_
_entity_poly.entity_id
_entity_poly.type
_entity_poly.pdbx_seq_one_letter_code
_entity_poly.pdbx_strand_id
1 'polypeptide(L)'
;MIWHIARRELYNNLHSLRFALTTVLLLALMLTNAVVYLREHPKRVKKYRDEVARYQNSIISHAEESLYRLAQKGPGDLYKKPSPLRFCAEGGEDFLSRRAQGGYQLWKAGTLESFWILGYPSATPNLRNINPTVTKVDWGFIIGYVLSLIALLFNFDSISSERERGTLRLMLANSVPRHTVLFGKFLGALISIAIPLTFAILTNVLVIYTSGVVYLGTDAWVRLGIIFCIALLYTCLFLALGLLVSARVQRSAVSLVVLLLTCLLLPTSFLCGVCRGWF
;
A
#
# COMPACT_ATOMS: atom_id res chain seq x y z
N MET A 1 -21.74 -22.03 19.77
CA MET A 1 -20.66 -23.04 19.69
C MET A 1 -19.47 -22.61 18.82
N ILE A 2 -19.67 -22.09 17.59
CA ILE A 2 -18.58 -21.54 16.73
C ILE A 2 -17.68 -20.53 17.47
N TRP A 3 -18.28 -19.58 18.21
CA TRP A 3 -17.54 -18.51 18.91
C TRP A 3 -16.59 -19.03 19.99
N HIS A 4 -16.96 -20.09 20.72
CA HIS A 4 -16.08 -20.67 21.74
C HIS A 4 -14.85 -21.36 21.14
N ILE A 5 -15.02 -22.00 19.97
CA ILE A 5 -13.92 -22.60 19.22
C ILE A 5 -13.00 -21.50 18.68
N ALA A 6 -13.58 -20.45 18.06
CA ALA A 6 -12.83 -19.31 17.57
C ALA A 6 -12.05 -18.60 18.70
N ARG A 7 -12.66 -18.38 19.87
CA ARG A 7 -12.01 -17.74 21.03
C ARG A 7 -10.85 -18.57 21.58
N ARG A 8 -11.01 -19.91 21.64
CA ARG A 8 -9.95 -20.82 22.09
C ARG A 8 -8.77 -20.82 21.13
N GLU A 9 -9.07 -20.86 19.82
CA GLU A 9 -8.05 -20.83 18.78
C GLU A 9 -7.31 -19.48 18.76
N LEU A 10 -8.06 -18.38 18.90
CA LEU A 10 -7.52 -17.03 19.00
C LEU A 10 -6.60 -16.90 20.21
N TYR A 11 -6.98 -17.42 21.38
CA TYR A 11 -6.12 -17.41 22.58
C TYR A 11 -4.82 -18.19 22.38
N ASN A 12 -4.90 -19.38 21.78
CA ASN A 12 -3.71 -20.19 21.46
C ASN A 12 -2.80 -19.48 20.43
N ASN A 13 -3.38 -18.78 19.46
CA ASN A 13 -2.62 -18.03 18.46
C ASN A 13 -2.01 -16.75 19.05
N LEU A 14 -2.73 -16.04 19.93
CA LEU A 14 -2.25 -14.82 20.57
C LEU A 14 -1.06 -15.07 21.49
N HIS A 15 -1.05 -16.23 22.16
CA HIS A 15 0.06 -16.66 23.03
C HIS A 15 1.18 -17.38 22.26
N SER A 16 1.08 -17.45 20.93
CA SER A 16 2.10 -18.04 20.08
C SER A 16 3.21 -17.04 19.78
N LEU A 17 4.46 -17.52 19.80
CA LEU A 17 5.65 -16.75 19.43
C LEU A 17 5.51 -16.14 18.01
N ARG A 18 4.72 -16.77 17.15
CA ARG A 18 4.37 -16.29 15.81
C ARG A 18 3.65 -14.95 15.82
N PHE A 19 2.70 -14.77 16.72
CA PHE A 19 1.95 -13.52 16.86
C PHE A 19 2.85 -12.38 17.31
N ALA A 20 3.75 -12.65 18.27
CA ALA A 20 4.74 -11.67 18.69
C ALA A 20 5.67 -11.27 17.53
N LEU A 21 6.18 -12.24 16.77
CA LEU A 21 7.03 -11.98 15.61
C LEU A 21 6.32 -11.17 14.52
N THR A 22 5.07 -11.51 14.18
CA THR A 22 4.34 -10.76 13.15
C THR A 22 4.00 -9.35 13.61
N THR A 23 3.65 -9.18 14.89
CA THR A 23 3.40 -7.85 15.48
C THR A 23 4.65 -7.00 15.41
N VAL A 24 5.81 -7.53 15.85
CA VAL A 24 7.09 -6.81 15.82
C VAL A 24 7.52 -6.49 14.40
N LEU A 25 7.40 -7.44 13.47
CA LEU A 25 7.76 -7.24 12.06
C LEU A 25 6.91 -6.15 11.41
N LEU A 26 5.58 -6.20 11.57
CA LEU A 26 4.67 -5.21 11.01
C LEU A 26 4.90 -3.83 11.64
N LEU A 27 5.10 -3.77 12.96
CA LEU A 27 5.43 -2.52 13.65
C LEU A 27 6.75 -1.93 13.14
N ALA A 28 7.81 -2.73 13.03
CA ALA A 28 9.11 -2.27 12.57
C ALA A 28 9.04 -1.71 11.15
N LEU A 29 8.33 -2.38 10.24
CA LEU A 29 8.12 -1.92 8.86
C LEU A 29 7.30 -0.63 8.80
N MET A 30 6.20 -0.57 9.56
CA MET A 30 5.35 0.62 9.63
C MET A 30 6.06 1.82 10.25
N LEU A 31 6.89 1.61 11.27
CA LEU A 31 7.73 2.65 11.87
C LEU A 31 8.80 3.13 10.90
N THR A 32 9.44 2.20 10.17
CA THR A 32 10.44 2.56 9.15
C THR A 32 9.81 3.45 8.08
N ASN A 33 8.63 3.08 7.57
CA ASN A 33 7.87 3.90 6.63
C ASN A 33 7.55 5.29 7.20
N ALA A 34 7.06 5.36 8.45
CA ALA A 34 6.76 6.64 9.09
C ALA A 34 8.01 7.53 9.22
N VAL A 35 9.14 6.98 9.66
CA VAL A 35 10.41 7.72 9.80
C VAL A 35 10.92 8.23 8.45
N VAL A 36 10.85 7.41 7.40
CA VAL A 36 11.21 7.82 6.03
C VAL A 36 10.32 8.97 5.58
N TYR A 37 9.01 8.85 5.78
CA TYR A 37 8.04 9.90 5.43
C TYR A 37 8.32 11.21 6.17
N LEU A 38 8.54 11.18 7.49
CA LEU A 38 8.83 12.36 8.30
C LEU A 38 10.12 13.08 7.86
N ARG A 39 11.13 12.34 7.37
CA ARG A 39 12.38 12.92 6.87
C ARG A 39 12.25 13.53 5.47
N GLU A 40 11.47 12.92 4.60
CA GLU A 40 11.41 13.31 3.18
C GLU A 40 10.30 14.33 2.89
N HIS A 41 9.16 14.25 3.59
CA HIS A 41 8.02 15.15 3.40
C HIS A 41 8.39 16.65 3.54
N PRO A 42 9.09 17.13 4.59
CA PRO A 42 9.40 18.56 4.71
C PRO A 42 10.32 19.05 3.59
N LYS A 43 11.27 18.21 3.13
CA LYS A 43 12.15 18.55 2.00
C LYS A 43 11.36 18.73 0.71
N ARG A 44 10.36 17.86 0.47
CA ARG A 44 9.49 17.96 -0.71
C ARG A 44 8.57 19.17 -0.65
N VAL A 45 7.97 19.46 0.51
CA VAL A 45 7.12 20.65 0.69
C VAL A 45 7.93 21.93 0.48
N LYS A 46 9.15 22.01 1.01
CA LYS A 46 10.04 23.16 0.79
C LYS A 46 10.37 23.32 -0.70
N LYS A 47 10.79 22.23 -1.36
CA LYS A 47 11.08 22.25 -2.81
C LYS A 47 9.89 22.72 -3.64
N TYR A 48 8.68 22.23 -3.33
CA TYR A 48 7.45 22.66 -3.99
C TYR A 48 7.19 24.16 -3.77
N ARG A 49 7.32 24.66 -2.53
CA ARG A 49 7.16 26.09 -2.24
C ARG A 49 8.18 26.95 -2.99
N ASP A 50 9.44 26.53 -3.02
CA ASP A 50 10.51 27.24 -3.73
C ASP A 50 10.30 27.25 -5.25
N GLU A 51 9.78 26.16 -5.83
CA GLU A 51 9.42 26.08 -7.25
C GLU A 51 8.20 26.95 -7.59
N VAL A 52 7.15 26.92 -6.76
CA VAL A 52 5.95 27.77 -6.94
C VAL A 52 6.28 29.25 -6.78
N ALA A 53 7.10 29.62 -5.79
CA ALA A 53 7.50 31.01 -5.58
C ALA A 53 8.32 31.55 -6.77
N ARG A 54 9.27 30.75 -7.28
CA ARG A 54 10.03 31.10 -8.50
C ARG A 54 9.12 31.26 -9.72
N TYR A 55 8.16 30.36 -9.87
CA TYR A 55 7.16 30.43 -10.93
C TYR A 55 6.31 31.70 -10.82
N GLN A 56 5.77 32.00 -9.65
CA GLN A 56 4.98 33.21 -9.40
C GLN A 56 5.77 34.48 -9.72
N ASN A 57 7.02 34.59 -9.25
CA ASN A 57 7.87 35.73 -9.55
C ASN A 57 8.14 35.87 -11.06
N SER A 58 8.34 34.75 -11.76
CA SER A 58 8.52 34.77 -13.21
C SER A 58 7.25 35.22 -13.95
N ILE A 59 6.05 34.85 -13.48
CA ILE A 59 4.81 35.30 -14.12
C ILE A 59 4.59 36.79 -13.89
N ILE A 60 4.82 37.27 -12.67
CA ILE A 60 4.63 38.68 -12.33
C ILE A 60 5.52 39.56 -13.23
N SER A 61 6.80 39.19 -13.42
CA SER A 61 7.69 39.96 -14.29
C SER A 61 7.24 39.97 -15.76
N HIS A 62 6.62 38.89 -16.25
CA HIS A 62 6.08 38.84 -17.61
C HIS A 62 4.76 39.61 -17.74
N ALA A 63 3.93 39.62 -16.68
CA ALA A 63 2.67 40.34 -16.65
C ALA A 63 2.88 41.87 -16.68
N GLU A 64 3.94 42.36 -16.03
CA GLU A 64 4.34 43.77 -16.08
C GLU A 64 4.81 44.21 -17.47
N GLU A 65 5.40 43.30 -18.27
CA GLU A 65 5.85 43.62 -19.63
C GLU A 65 4.68 43.71 -20.62
N SER A 66 3.79 42.71 -20.63
CA SER A 66 2.49 42.78 -21.33
C SER A 66 1.63 41.55 -21.08
N LEU A 67 0.34 41.76 -20.81
CA LEU A 67 -0.66 40.69 -20.71
C LEU A 67 -0.77 39.87 -22.01
N TYR A 68 -0.55 40.51 -23.16
CA TYR A 68 -0.56 39.84 -24.47
C TYR A 68 0.55 38.80 -24.61
N ARG A 69 1.79 39.08 -24.17
CA ARG A 69 2.88 38.10 -24.21
C ARG A 69 2.66 36.95 -23.23
N LEU A 70 2.08 37.22 -22.07
CA LEU A 70 1.71 36.15 -21.13
C LEU A 70 0.66 35.23 -21.75
N ALA A 71 -0.34 35.82 -22.41
CA ALA A 71 -1.35 35.13 -23.19
C ALA A 71 -0.86 34.68 -24.59
N GLN A 72 0.46 34.60 -24.85
CA GLN A 72 1.03 33.97 -26.04
C GLN A 72 2.01 32.85 -25.66
N LYS A 73 2.79 33.07 -24.59
CA LYS A 73 3.71 32.06 -24.02
C LYS A 73 2.98 31.02 -23.14
N GLY A 74 1.80 31.36 -22.64
CA GLY A 74 1.04 30.50 -21.75
C GLY A 74 1.53 30.54 -20.30
N PRO A 75 0.90 29.74 -19.42
CA PRO A 75 1.10 29.85 -17.98
C PRO A 75 2.49 29.40 -17.51
N GLY A 76 3.26 28.65 -18.28
CA GLY A 76 4.56 28.09 -17.86
C GLY A 76 4.44 26.76 -17.12
N ASP A 77 5.44 26.43 -16.30
CA ASP A 77 5.49 25.19 -15.52
C ASP A 77 4.52 25.21 -14.31
N LEU A 78 3.43 24.45 -14.38
CA LEU A 78 2.48 24.22 -13.30
C LEU A 78 2.93 23.05 -12.42
N TYR A 79 3.30 23.32 -11.16
CA TYR A 79 3.77 22.31 -10.22
C TYR A 79 2.62 21.62 -9.48
N LYS A 80 2.64 20.28 -9.44
CA LYS A 80 1.66 19.48 -8.69
C LYS A 80 1.96 19.56 -7.19
N LYS A 81 0.93 19.87 -6.39
CA LYS A 81 1.03 19.89 -4.92
C LYS A 81 1.36 18.47 -4.39
N PRO A 82 2.33 18.32 -3.47
CA PRO A 82 2.62 17.02 -2.87
C PRO A 82 1.42 16.52 -2.06
N SER A 83 1.09 15.23 -2.20
CA SER A 83 -0.05 14.64 -1.50
C SER A 83 0.30 14.39 -0.02
N PRO A 84 -0.61 14.76 0.91
CA PRO A 84 -0.39 14.55 2.35
C PRO A 84 -0.56 13.07 2.78
N LEU A 85 -1.11 12.22 1.91
CA LEU A 85 -1.41 10.80 2.15
C LEU A 85 -0.41 9.86 1.48
N ARG A 86 0.70 10.38 0.96
CA ARG A 86 1.70 9.59 0.22
C ARG A 86 2.27 8.42 1.02
N PHE A 87 2.31 8.51 2.36
CA PHE A 87 2.76 7.42 3.22
C PHE A 87 1.91 6.13 3.09
N CYS A 88 0.61 6.28 2.81
CA CYS A 88 -0.32 5.16 2.61
C CYS A 88 -0.16 4.54 1.22
N ALA A 89 -0.03 5.39 0.20
CA ALA A 89 0.13 4.94 -1.16
C ALA A 89 0.91 6.01 -1.92
N GLU A 90 2.17 5.70 -2.26
CA GLU A 90 2.93 6.57 -3.16
C GLU A 90 2.32 6.57 -4.56
N GLY A 91 1.57 5.52 -4.93
CA GLY A 91 0.70 5.49 -6.10
C GLY A 91 1.43 5.71 -7.43
N GLY A 92 2.74 5.47 -7.47
CA GLY A 92 3.56 5.80 -8.62
C GLY A 92 3.68 7.30 -8.90
N GLU A 93 3.48 8.17 -7.91
CA GLU A 93 3.65 9.63 -8.03
C GLU A 93 5.01 10.05 -8.58
N ASP A 94 6.03 9.22 -8.43
CA ASP A 94 7.36 9.46 -8.98
C ASP A 94 7.46 9.16 -10.48
N PHE A 95 6.56 8.34 -11.03
CA PHE A 95 6.42 8.09 -12.47
C PHE A 95 5.51 9.11 -13.15
N LEU A 96 4.73 9.85 -12.37
CA LEU A 96 3.89 10.93 -12.87
C LEU A 96 4.68 12.22 -12.96
N SER A 97 4.37 13.03 -13.98
CA SER A 97 5.00 14.33 -14.10
C SER A 97 4.71 15.19 -12.87
N ARG A 98 5.78 15.69 -12.24
CA ARG A 98 5.68 16.63 -11.11
C ARG A 98 5.27 18.03 -11.56
N ARG A 99 5.39 18.32 -12.86
CA ARG A 99 5.01 19.59 -13.49
C ARG A 99 4.24 19.38 -14.78
N ALA A 100 3.20 20.15 -15.01
CA ALA A 100 2.61 20.30 -16.34
C ALA A 100 3.22 21.53 -17.00
N GLN A 101 3.72 21.41 -18.21
CA GLN A 101 4.36 22.52 -18.91
C GLN A 101 3.33 23.18 -19.83
N GLY A 102 2.82 24.34 -19.43
CA GLY A 102 2.00 25.19 -20.29
C GLY A 102 2.91 26.12 -21.08
N GLY A 103 2.95 25.96 -22.40
CA GLY A 103 3.85 26.75 -23.26
C GLY A 103 4.47 25.95 -24.39
N TYR A 104 4.14 24.66 -24.49
CA TYR A 104 4.48 23.87 -25.66
C TYR A 104 3.64 24.33 -26.84
N GLN A 105 4.30 24.70 -27.93
CA GLN A 105 3.66 25.14 -29.17
C GLN A 105 3.49 23.92 -30.08
N LEU A 106 2.27 23.72 -30.59
CA LEU A 106 1.94 22.59 -31.45
C LEU A 106 2.68 22.69 -32.80
N TRP A 107 2.82 23.91 -33.30
CA TRP A 107 3.57 24.20 -34.52
C TRP A 107 4.10 25.64 -34.51
N LYS A 108 5.21 25.84 -35.21
CA LYS A 108 5.84 27.13 -35.41
C LYS A 108 6.25 27.25 -36.88
N ALA A 109 5.74 28.25 -37.58
CA ALA A 109 6.06 28.55 -38.97
C ALA A 109 6.57 29.99 -39.07
N GLY A 110 7.90 30.17 -38.99
CA GLY A 110 8.52 31.50 -38.97
C GLY A 110 8.15 32.30 -37.71
N THR A 111 7.49 33.44 -37.88
CA THR A 111 7.01 34.31 -36.79
C THR A 111 5.60 33.96 -36.29
N LEU A 112 4.88 33.08 -36.99
CA LEU A 112 3.58 32.56 -36.57
C LEU A 112 3.79 31.37 -35.64
N GLU A 113 3.41 31.56 -34.38
CA GLU A 113 3.40 30.54 -33.33
C GLU A 113 1.96 30.17 -33.01
N SER A 114 1.69 28.87 -32.87
CA SER A 114 0.36 28.39 -32.47
C SER A 114 0.04 28.75 -31.02
N PHE A 115 -1.23 28.61 -30.63
CA PHE A 115 -1.63 28.61 -29.22
C PHE A 115 -0.85 27.55 -28.43
N TRP A 116 -0.58 27.83 -27.14
CA TRP A 116 0.13 26.89 -26.27
C TRP A 116 -0.79 25.74 -25.83
N ILE A 117 -0.19 24.58 -25.62
CA ILE A 117 -0.86 23.40 -25.04
C ILE A 117 -0.14 22.99 -23.75
N LEU A 118 -0.86 22.28 -22.87
CA LEU A 118 -0.27 21.61 -21.72
C LEU A 118 0.46 20.34 -22.17
N GLY A 119 1.78 20.32 -22.00
CA GLY A 119 2.60 19.12 -22.09
C GLY A 119 2.76 18.45 -20.73
N TYR A 120 2.71 17.13 -20.70
CA TYR A 120 3.03 16.32 -19.53
C TYR A 120 4.32 15.56 -19.80
N PRO A 121 5.50 16.13 -19.45
CA PRO A 121 6.76 15.43 -19.66
C PRO A 121 6.78 14.16 -18.82
N SER A 122 7.18 13.04 -19.41
CA SER A 122 7.30 11.79 -18.66
C SER A 122 8.40 11.94 -17.60
N ALA A 123 8.01 11.84 -16.33
CA ALA A 123 8.97 11.75 -15.24
C ALA A 123 9.51 10.32 -15.23
N THR A 124 10.62 10.10 -15.93
CA THR A 124 11.41 8.88 -15.81
C THR A 124 12.49 9.13 -14.76
N PRO A 125 12.31 8.70 -13.49
CA PRO A 125 13.23 9.03 -12.41
C PRO A 125 14.66 8.48 -12.61
N ASN A 126 14.87 7.58 -13.57
CA ASN A 126 16.08 6.76 -13.70
C ASN A 126 16.94 6.99 -14.96
N LEU A 127 16.79 8.11 -15.69
CA LEU A 127 17.64 8.32 -16.87
C LEU A 127 19.11 8.68 -16.54
N ARG A 128 19.40 9.13 -15.32
CA ARG A 128 20.72 9.69 -14.96
C ARG A 128 21.31 9.19 -13.64
N ASN A 129 20.57 8.42 -12.85
CA ASN A 129 20.99 7.96 -11.52
C ASN A 129 20.94 6.42 -11.48
N ILE A 130 22.09 5.77 -11.59
CA ILE A 130 22.26 4.30 -11.59
C ILE A 130 22.36 3.75 -10.15
N ASN A 131 22.12 4.60 -9.14
CA ASN A 131 22.10 4.13 -7.77
C ASN A 131 20.88 3.22 -7.57
N PRO A 132 21.01 2.01 -7.01
CA PRO A 132 19.87 1.13 -6.80
C PRO A 132 18.85 1.86 -5.95
N THR A 133 17.74 2.25 -6.57
CA THR A 133 16.62 2.87 -5.87
C THR A 133 16.06 1.80 -4.96
N VAL A 134 16.42 1.89 -3.67
CA VAL A 134 15.90 1.04 -2.62
C VAL A 134 14.38 1.03 -2.79
N THR A 135 13.80 -0.16 -2.99
CA THR A 135 12.35 -0.34 -3.09
C THR A 135 11.68 0.44 -1.98
N LYS A 136 10.94 1.48 -2.34
CA LYS A 136 10.30 2.34 -1.36
C LYS A 136 9.26 1.52 -0.60
N VAL A 137 9.46 1.44 0.71
CA VAL A 137 8.62 0.65 1.60
C VAL A 137 7.35 1.44 1.87
N ASP A 138 6.33 1.25 1.01
CA ASP A 138 4.99 1.83 1.17
C ASP A 138 4.03 0.86 1.85
N TRP A 139 2.90 1.34 2.38
CA TRP A 139 1.88 0.45 2.94
C TRP A 139 1.36 -0.55 1.91
N GLY A 140 1.20 -0.14 0.64
CA GLY A 140 0.81 -1.06 -0.42
C GLY A 140 1.79 -2.23 -0.60
N PHE A 141 3.10 -1.98 -0.48
CA PHE A 141 4.11 -3.04 -0.53
C PHE A 141 4.05 -3.91 0.73
N ILE A 142 3.92 -3.32 1.92
CA ILE A 142 3.81 -4.04 3.19
C ILE A 142 2.56 -4.93 3.17
N ILE A 143 1.40 -4.38 2.83
CA ILE A 143 0.11 -5.09 2.80
C ILE A 143 0.11 -6.14 1.68
N GLY A 144 0.66 -5.84 0.50
CA GLY A 144 0.67 -6.78 -0.61
C GLY A 144 1.62 -7.96 -0.39
N TYR A 145 2.89 -7.70 -0.06
CA TYR A 145 3.90 -8.75 0.00
C TYR A 145 4.04 -9.35 1.40
N VAL A 146 4.16 -8.52 2.43
CA VAL A 146 4.45 -8.99 3.79
C VAL A 146 3.22 -9.67 4.39
N LEU A 147 2.03 -9.07 4.22
CA LEU A 147 0.79 -9.66 4.74
C LEU A 147 0.44 -10.98 4.07
N SER A 148 0.67 -11.09 2.76
CA SER A 148 0.46 -12.33 2.01
C SER A 148 1.39 -13.45 2.49
N LEU A 149 2.66 -13.12 2.75
CA LEU A 149 3.64 -14.06 3.30
C LEU A 149 3.28 -14.49 4.73
N ILE A 150 2.84 -13.54 5.58
CA ILE A 150 2.36 -13.83 6.94
C ILE A 150 1.12 -14.74 6.90
N ALA A 151 0.14 -14.43 6.06
CA ALA A 151 -1.08 -15.24 5.92
C ALA A 151 -0.77 -16.67 5.46
N LEU A 152 0.19 -16.81 4.55
CA LEU A 152 0.67 -18.12 4.09
C LEU A 152 1.34 -18.91 5.22
N LEU A 153 2.26 -18.27 5.95
CA LEU A 153 2.98 -18.89 7.06
C LEU A 153 2.00 -19.39 8.13
N PHE A 154 1.02 -18.54 8.50
CA PHE A 154 -0.03 -18.89 9.46
C PHE A 154 -0.88 -20.07 9.00
N ASN A 155 -1.27 -20.10 7.72
CA ASN A 155 -2.01 -21.23 7.15
C ASN A 155 -1.21 -22.53 7.22
N PHE A 156 0.04 -22.52 6.72
CA PHE A 156 0.89 -23.71 6.68
C PHE A 156 1.14 -24.28 8.08
N ASP A 157 1.45 -23.42 9.04
CA ASP A 157 1.69 -23.79 10.42
C ASP A 157 0.44 -24.36 11.11
N SER A 158 -0.73 -23.78 10.81
CA SER A 158 -2.02 -24.23 11.35
C SER A 158 -2.43 -25.60 10.82
N ILE A 159 -2.04 -25.93 9.58
CA ILE A 159 -2.27 -27.25 8.97
C ILE A 159 -1.27 -28.27 9.52
N SER A 160 0.01 -27.90 9.59
CA SER A 160 1.09 -28.80 10.00
C SER A 160 0.96 -29.21 11.47
N SER A 161 0.62 -28.26 12.35
CA SER A 161 0.47 -28.57 13.79
C SER A 161 -0.70 -29.51 14.10
N GLU A 162 -1.79 -29.46 13.31
CA GLU A 162 -2.92 -30.39 13.48
C GLU A 162 -2.65 -31.76 12.88
N ARG A 163 -1.84 -31.81 11.81
CA ARG A 163 -1.41 -33.07 11.21
C ARG A 163 -0.48 -33.84 12.15
N GLU A 164 0.45 -33.16 12.81
CA GLU A 164 1.34 -33.75 13.82
C GLU A 164 0.62 -34.17 15.09
N ARG A 165 -0.36 -33.39 15.57
CA ARG A 165 -1.10 -33.71 16.79
C ARG A 165 -2.15 -34.80 16.61
N GLY A 166 -2.40 -35.28 15.39
CA GLY A 166 -3.41 -36.31 15.08
C GLY A 166 -4.85 -35.89 15.38
N THR A 167 -5.06 -34.66 15.86
CA THR A 167 -6.37 -34.09 16.22
C THR A 167 -7.30 -33.98 15.03
N LEU A 168 -6.77 -33.90 13.80
CA LEU A 168 -7.58 -33.91 12.59
C LEU A 168 -8.36 -35.24 12.43
N ARG A 169 -7.70 -36.38 12.69
CA ARG A 169 -8.34 -37.71 12.67
C ARG A 169 -9.32 -37.87 13.81
N LEU A 170 -9.00 -37.32 14.99
CA LEU A 170 -9.86 -37.40 16.17
C LEU A 170 -11.12 -36.53 16.04
N MET A 171 -11.01 -35.33 15.45
CA MET A 171 -12.17 -34.47 15.15
C MET A 171 -13.03 -35.04 14.03
N LEU A 172 -12.44 -35.69 13.03
CA LEU A 172 -13.18 -36.40 11.97
C LEU A 172 -13.91 -37.64 12.47
N ALA A 173 -13.45 -38.25 13.57
CA ALA A 173 -14.12 -39.37 14.23
C ALA A 173 -15.30 -38.92 15.11
N ASN A 174 -15.41 -37.62 15.40
CA ASN A 174 -16.47 -37.06 16.24
C ASN A 174 -17.51 -36.32 15.38
N SER A 175 -18.78 -36.36 15.79
CA SER A 175 -19.93 -35.83 15.02
C SER A 175 -20.04 -34.30 15.05
N VAL A 176 -18.95 -33.59 14.74
CA VAL A 176 -18.95 -32.12 14.63
C VAL A 176 -19.03 -31.74 13.16
N PRO A 177 -20.00 -30.88 12.77
CA PRO A 177 -20.13 -30.44 11.39
C PRO A 177 -18.84 -29.79 10.85
N ARG A 178 -18.33 -30.30 9.73
CA ARG A 178 -17.05 -29.89 9.11
C ARG A 178 -16.98 -28.39 8.79
N HIS A 179 -18.12 -27.78 8.44
CA HIS A 179 -18.20 -26.35 8.11
C HIS A 179 -17.91 -25.46 9.33
N THR A 180 -18.44 -25.82 10.50
CA THR A 180 -18.29 -25.08 11.76
C THR A 180 -16.83 -25.02 12.22
N VAL A 181 -16.11 -26.14 12.08
CA VAL A 181 -14.68 -26.21 12.42
C VAL A 181 -13.85 -25.38 11.46
N LEU A 182 -14.12 -25.47 10.16
CA LEU A 182 -13.41 -24.70 9.14
C LEU A 182 -13.62 -23.18 9.32
N PHE A 183 -14.86 -22.74 9.57
CA PHE A 183 -15.18 -21.33 9.80
C PHE A 183 -14.57 -20.81 11.10
N GLY A 184 -14.59 -21.59 12.18
CA GLY A 184 -13.95 -21.20 13.44
C GLY A 184 -12.44 -21.02 13.30
N LYS A 185 -11.80 -21.89 12.53
CA LYS A 185 -10.36 -21.83 12.23
C LYS A 185 -10.00 -20.64 11.35
N PHE A 186 -10.81 -20.39 10.32
CA PHE A 186 -10.69 -19.21 9.46
C PHE A 186 -10.83 -17.91 10.26
N LEU A 187 -11.85 -17.79 11.11
CA LEU A 187 -12.06 -16.60 11.95
C LEU A 187 -10.92 -16.41 12.96
N GLY A 188 -10.42 -17.49 13.57
CA GLY A 188 -9.29 -17.43 14.50
C GLY A 188 -8.01 -16.92 13.83
N ALA A 189 -7.70 -17.42 12.64
CA ALA A 189 -6.56 -16.96 11.85
C ALA A 189 -6.72 -15.50 11.38
N LEU A 190 -7.92 -15.14 10.90
CA LEU A 190 -8.22 -13.79 10.45
C LEU A 190 -8.09 -12.78 11.58
N ILE A 191 -8.67 -13.04 12.75
CA ILE A 191 -8.59 -12.12 13.90
C ILE A 191 -7.14 -12.03 14.40
N SER A 192 -6.41 -13.16 14.41
CA SER A 192 -5.00 -13.17 14.82
C SER A 192 -4.08 -12.31 13.94
N ILE A 193 -4.40 -12.14 12.65
CA ILE A 193 -3.66 -11.26 11.73
C ILE A 193 -4.23 -9.83 11.74
N ALA A 194 -5.54 -9.69 11.93
CA ALA A 194 -6.19 -8.39 11.99
C ALA A 194 -5.71 -7.54 13.18
N ILE A 195 -5.49 -8.15 14.36
CA ILE A 195 -5.01 -7.43 15.56
C ILE A 195 -3.64 -6.75 15.35
N PRO A 196 -2.58 -7.44 14.90
CA PRO A 196 -1.29 -6.78 14.69
C PRO A 196 -1.33 -5.78 13.54
N LEU A 197 -2.18 -6.02 12.53
CA LEU A 197 -2.37 -5.08 11.43
C LEU A 197 -3.05 -3.78 11.89
N THR A 198 -4.12 -3.85 12.70
CA THR A 198 -4.75 -2.65 13.28
C THR A 198 -3.78 -1.90 14.16
N PHE A 199 -3.01 -2.61 14.99
CA PHE A 199 -2.03 -2.00 15.89
C PHE A 199 -0.90 -1.28 15.15
N ALA A 200 -0.37 -1.89 14.08
CA ALA A 200 0.69 -1.29 13.27
C ALA A 200 0.21 -0.05 12.52
N ILE A 201 -1.00 -0.08 11.96
CA ILE A 201 -1.64 1.08 11.30
C ILE A 201 -1.89 2.20 12.30
N LEU A 202 -2.44 1.87 13.48
CA LEU A 202 -2.74 2.86 14.51
C LEU A 202 -1.46 3.56 15.00
N THR A 203 -0.39 2.81 15.20
CA THR A 203 0.91 3.35 15.61
C THR A 203 1.49 4.27 14.53
N ASN A 204 1.42 3.89 13.25
CA ASN A 204 1.88 4.74 12.15
C ASN A 204 1.09 6.06 12.08
N VAL A 205 -0.24 6.00 12.18
CA VAL A 205 -1.11 7.19 12.20
C VAL A 205 -0.79 8.08 13.42
N LEU A 206 -0.56 7.49 14.59
CA LEU A 206 -0.20 8.23 15.81
C LEU A 206 1.14 8.96 15.67
N VAL A 207 2.15 8.31 15.08
CA VAL A 207 3.47 8.92 14.80
C VAL A 207 3.33 10.09 13.81
N ILE A 208 2.48 9.95 12.79
CA ILE A 208 2.24 11.03 11.82
C ILE A 208 1.47 12.18 12.48
N TYR A 209 0.46 11.88 13.28
CA TYR A 209 -0.34 12.90 13.98
C TYR A 209 0.52 13.70 14.96
N THR A 210 1.34 13.04 15.76
CA THR A 210 2.26 13.68 16.72
C THR A 210 3.32 14.56 16.05
N SER A 211 3.68 14.28 14.80
CA SER A 211 4.62 15.10 14.04
C SER A 211 4.07 16.49 13.66
N GLY A 212 2.74 16.69 13.68
CA GLY A 212 2.09 17.97 13.38
C GLY A 212 2.25 18.45 11.92
N VAL A 213 2.86 17.65 11.04
CA VAL A 213 3.19 18.05 9.66
C VAL A 213 1.98 18.01 8.71
N VAL A 214 0.91 17.30 9.08
CA VAL A 214 -0.25 17.05 8.22
C VAL A 214 -1.56 17.23 8.98
N TYR A 215 -2.39 18.18 8.54
CA TYR A 215 -3.79 18.26 8.97
C TYR A 215 -4.60 17.18 8.23
N LEU A 216 -4.93 16.11 8.95
CA LEU A 216 -5.80 15.05 8.46
C LEU A 216 -7.25 15.55 8.49
N GLY A 217 -7.74 16.07 7.36
CA GLY A 217 -9.16 16.38 7.18
C GLY A 217 -10.04 15.11 7.19
N THR A 218 -11.36 15.28 7.25
CA THR A 218 -12.35 14.19 7.24
C THR A 218 -12.18 13.23 6.05
N ASP A 219 -11.79 13.74 4.89
CA ASP A 219 -11.54 12.94 3.68
C ASP A 219 -10.37 11.95 3.84
N ALA A 220 -9.36 12.32 4.63
CA ALA A 220 -8.19 11.48 4.87
C ALA A 220 -8.55 10.26 5.74
N TRP A 221 -9.42 10.45 6.74
CA TRP A 221 -9.91 9.37 7.60
C TRP A 221 -10.74 8.35 6.82
N VAL A 222 -11.61 8.81 5.92
CA VAL A 222 -12.41 7.91 5.06
C VAL A 222 -11.50 7.07 4.17
N ARG A 223 -10.48 7.68 3.55
CA ARG A 223 -9.50 6.96 2.72
C ARG A 223 -8.70 5.93 3.53
N LEU A 224 -8.28 6.28 4.75
CA LEU A 224 -7.61 5.33 5.66
C LEU A 224 -8.50 4.13 5.98
N GLY A 225 -9.79 4.37 6.27
CA GLY A 225 -10.77 3.31 6.51
C GLY A 225 -10.94 2.39 5.31
N ILE A 226 -10.99 2.94 4.09
CA ILE A 226 -11.08 2.16 2.85
C ILE A 226 -9.84 1.28 2.66
N ILE A 227 -8.63 1.83 2.88
CA ILE A 227 -7.38 1.06 2.77
C ILE A 227 -7.34 -0.09 3.78
N PHE A 228 -7.77 0.17 5.02
CA PHE A 228 -7.87 -0.86 6.05
C PHE A 228 -8.87 -1.96 5.66
N CYS A 229 -10.04 -1.59 5.13
CA CYS A 229 -11.03 -2.54 4.65
C CYS A 229 -10.48 -3.42 3.50
N ILE A 230 -9.77 -2.81 2.55
CA ILE A 230 -9.10 -3.54 1.46
C ILE A 230 -8.05 -4.50 2.01
N ALA A 231 -7.24 -4.08 2.98
CA ALA A 231 -6.23 -4.94 3.61
C ALA A 231 -6.85 -6.15 4.33
N LEU A 232 -7.97 -5.95 5.04
CA LEU A 232 -8.74 -7.03 5.66
C LEU A 232 -9.33 -7.99 4.62
N LEU A 233 -9.95 -7.48 3.56
CA LEU A 233 -10.50 -8.30 2.48
C LEU A 233 -9.41 -9.09 1.76
N TYR A 234 -8.25 -8.48 1.54
CA TYR A 234 -7.09 -9.14 0.95
C TYR A 234 -6.61 -10.31 1.84
N THR A 235 -6.45 -10.07 3.14
CA THR A 235 -6.07 -11.11 4.12
C THR A 235 -7.11 -12.24 4.15
N CYS A 236 -8.39 -11.90 4.15
CA CYS A 236 -9.52 -12.82 4.11
C CYS A 236 -9.44 -13.74 2.87
N LEU A 237 -9.21 -13.17 1.68
CA LEU A 237 -9.09 -13.90 0.43
C LEU A 237 -7.87 -14.84 0.45
N PHE A 238 -6.72 -14.37 0.92
CA PHE A 238 -5.51 -15.18 1.02
C PHE A 238 -5.65 -16.33 2.02
N LEU A 239 -6.29 -16.08 3.17
CA LEU A 239 -6.60 -17.12 4.13
C LEU A 239 -7.54 -18.17 3.55
N ALA A 240 -8.59 -17.75 2.84
CA ALA A 240 -9.54 -18.65 2.19
C ALA A 240 -8.88 -19.49 1.09
N LEU A 241 -8.03 -18.87 0.27
CA LEU A 241 -7.24 -19.58 -0.76
C LEU A 241 -6.29 -20.60 -0.13
N GLY A 242 -5.57 -20.23 0.94
CA GLY A 242 -4.68 -21.16 1.63
C GLY A 242 -5.40 -22.37 2.21
N LEU A 243 -6.59 -22.17 2.79
CA LEU A 243 -7.45 -23.24 3.28
C LEU A 243 -8.00 -24.11 2.15
N LEU A 244 -8.47 -23.51 1.04
CA LEU A 244 -9.01 -24.24 -0.11
C LEU A 244 -7.95 -25.14 -0.77
N VAL A 245 -6.74 -24.61 -0.98
CA VAL A 245 -5.62 -25.37 -1.55
C VAL A 245 -5.20 -26.49 -0.61
N SER A 246 -5.17 -26.23 0.71
CA SER A 246 -4.88 -27.28 1.70
C SER A 246 -5.95 -28.38 1.75
N ALA A 247 -7.22 -28.05 1.55
CA ALA A 247 -8.29 -29.04 1.52
C ALA A 247 -8.23 -29.93 0.26
N ARG A 248 -7.68 -29.41 -0.84
CA ARG A 248 -7.64 -30.09 -2.15
C ARG A 248 -6.40 -30.95 -2.37
N VAL A 249 -5.28 -30.66 -1.72
CA VAL A 249 -3.98 -31.29 -2.05
C VAL A 249 -3.48 -32.19 -0.92
N GLN A 250 -3.36 -33.50 -1.19
CA GLN A 250 -2.84 -34.50 -0.24
C GLN A 250 -1.30 -34.43 -0.03
N ARG A 251 -0.54 -33.82 -0.95
CA ARG A 251 0.92 -33.63 -0.84
C ARG A 251 1.30 -32.18 -0.45
N SER A 252 1.76 -31.99 0.79
CA SER A 252 2.07 -30.68 1.38
C SER A 252 3.09 -29.84 0.58
N ALA A 253 4.05 -30.46 -0.12
CA ALA A 253 5.10 -29.73 -0.84
C ALA A 253 4.58 -29.00 -2.10
N VAL A 254 3.69 -29.61 -2.88
CA VAL A 254 3.16 -29.01 -4.12
C VAL A 254 2.19 -27.86 -3.81
N SER A 255 1.40 -28.01 -2.74
CA SER A 255 0.53 -26.95 -2.21
C SER A 255 1.31 -25.69 -1.85
N LEU A 256 2.46 -25.86 -1.18
CA LEU A 256 3.34 -24.76 -0.76
C LEU A 256 3.88 -23.98 -1.96
N VAL A 257 4.35 -24.66 -3.00
CA VAL A 257 4.89 -24.01 -4.21
C VAL A 257 3.81 -23.25 -4.96
N VAL A 258 2.62 -23.84 -5.15
CA VAL A 258 1.49 -23.18 -5.85
C VAL A 258 1.00 -21.96 -5.06
N LEU A 259 0.92 -22.06 -3.73
CA LEU A 259 0.57 -20.93 -2.87
C LEU A 259 1.64 -19.83 -2.91
N LEU A 260 2.93 -20.18 -2.91
CA LEU A 260 4.01 -19.21 -3.02
C LEU A 260 3.97 -18.45 -4.36
N LEU A 261 3.75 -19.18 -5.47
CA LEU A 261 3.61 -18.60 -6.81
C LEU A 261 2.39 -17.68 -6.89
N THR A 262 1.25 -18.14 -6.37
CA THR A 262 0.01 -17.36 -6.32
C THR A 262 0.17 -16.12 -5.43
N CYS A 263 0.86 -16.26 -4.30
CA CYS A 263 1.20 -15.20 -3.35
C CYS A 263 2.13 -14.13 -3.94
N LEU A 264 3.02 -14.47 -4.88
CA LEU A 264 3.87 -13.51 -5.57
C LEU A 264 3.15 -12.81 -6.74
N LEU A 265 2.32 -13.55 -7.49
CA LEU A 265 1.67 -13.03 -8.70
C LEU A 265 0.43 -12.16 -8.40
N LEU A 266 -0.36 -12.48 -7.37
CA LEU A 266 -1.55 -11.71 -7.00
C LEU A 266 -1.25 -10.27 -6.52
N PRO A 267 -0.28 -10.00 -5.62
CA PRO A 267 0.01 -8.64 -5.21
C PRO A 267 0.55 -7.79 -6.36
N THR A 268 1.36 -8.35 -7.27
CA THR A 268 1.85 -7.58 -8.44
C THR A 268 0.70 -7.12 -9.34
N SER A 269 -0.27 -7.99 -9.60
CA SER A 269 -1.47 -7.68 -10.38
C SER A 269 -2.43 -6.75 -9.64
N PHE A 270 -2.60 -6.93 -8.32
CA PHE A 270 -3.42 -6.06 -7.48
C PHE A 270 -2.82 -4.65 -7.34
N LEU A 271 -1.52 -4.53 -7.09
CA LEU A 271 -0.82 -3.24 -7.07
C LEU A 271 -0.91 -2.53 -8.43
N CYS A 272 -0.74 -3.27 -9.54
CA CYS A 272 -0.88 -2.70 -10.88
C CYS A 272 -2.31 -2.22 -11.16
N GLY A 273 -3.33 -2.97 -10.72
CA GLY A 273 -4.74 -2.60 -10.85
C GLY A 273 -5.14 -1.41 -9.96
N VAL A 274 -4.72 -1.39 -8.71
CA VAL A 274 -4.96 -0.25 -7.79
C VAL A 274 -4.24 1.01 -8.27
N CYS A 275 -3.01 0.89 -8.79
CA CYS A 275 -2.31 2.04 -9.39
C CYS A 275 -2.99 2.57 -10.65
N ARG A 276 -3.70 1.73 -11.43
CA ARG A 276 -4.49 2.18 -12.58
C ARG A 276 -5.86 2.72 -12.23
N GLY A 277 -6.52 2.20 -11.20
CA GLY A 277 -7.91 2.52 -10.85
C GLY A 277 -8.10 3.75 -9.96
N TRP A 278 -7.02 4.31 -9.39
CA TRP A 278 -7.05 5.49 -8.52
C TRP A 278 -6.58 6.78 -9.22
N PHE A 279 -6.41 6.75 -10.55
CA PHE A 279 -6.06 7.89 -11.40
C PHE A 279 -7.18 8.29 -12.34
#